data_AF-M4B8B1-F1
#
_entry.id   AF-M4B8B1-F1
#
_cell.length_a   1.000
_cell.length_b   1.000
_cell.length_c   1.000
_cell.angle_alpha   90.00
_cell.angle_beta   90.00
_cell.angle_gamma   90.00
#
_symmetry.space_group_name_H-M   'P 1'
#
loop_
_entity.id
_entity.type
_entity.pdbx_description
1 polymer ?
#
loop_
_entity_poly.entity_id
_entity_poly.type
_entity_poly.pdbx_seq_one_letter_code
_entity_poly.pdbx_strand_id
1 'polypeptide(L)'
;MAAAAKLDWLPTGAVAAFLALVWLGFVLAISCTESWLKFRAPFMPRHLALDLGRTMFAALNSVEIGLCVGLWVLHFFVSSAQDNAVWRLVFASFLVGVQAAWLFPKLELTAEFVLYEELKELDVDKLSFNQKMQLGEMRHKVQIQNKPAKFYHMLYTGAEVLKMITLVSFALHFLMEIPA
;
A
#
# COMPACT_ATOMS: atom_id res chain seq x y z
N MET A 1 36.99 2.94 -10.41
CA MET A 1 36.78 1.88 -9.39
C MET A 1 37.17 2.39 -7.99
N ALA A 2 36.54 3.47 -7.50
CA ALA A 2 36.86 4.06 -6.19
C ALA A 2 35.61 4.49 -5.40
N ALA A 3 34.42 4.02 -5.81
CA ALA A 3 33.16 4.24 -5.09
C ALA A 3 32.76 3.06 -4.19
N ALA A 4 33.45 1.91 -4.32
CA ALA A 4 33.13 0.70 -3.57
C ALA A 4 33.72 0.68 -2.15
N ALA A 5 34.69 1.54 -1.83
CA ALA A 5 35.44 1.51 -0.57
C ALA A 5 34.82 2.37 0.56
N LYS A 6 33.54 2.75 0.46
CA LYS A 6 32.90 3.67 1.43
C LYS A 6 31.49 3.25 1.86
N LEU A 7 31.11 1.99 1.64
CA LEU A 7 29.86 1.42 2.14
C LEU A 7 30.10 0.34 3.21
N ASP A 8 31.26 0.36 3.87
CA ASP A 8 31.56 -0.56 4.98
C ASP A 8 31.02 -0.05 6.34
N TRP A 9 30.36 1.12 6.37
CA TRP A 9 29.85 1.73 7.62
C TRP A 9 28.39 1.39 7.94
N LEU A 10 27.65 0.82 6.99
CA LEU A 10 26.31 0.28 7.23
C LEU A 10 26.36 -1.22 6.93
N PRO A 11 26.28 -2.08 7.96
CA PRO A 11 26.06 -3.49 7.70
C PRO A 11 24.79 -3.62 6.88
N THR A 12 24.83 -4.38 5.80
CA THR A 12 23.72 -4.51 4.83
C THR A 12 22.41 -4.89 5.51
N GLY A 13 22.48 -5.70 6.59
CA GLY A 13 21.34 -6.00 7.44
C GLY A 13 20.69 -4.75 8.06
N ALA A 14 21.46 -3.74 8.47
CA ALA A 14 20.91 -2.48 8.96
C ALA A 14 20.17 -1.70 7.86
N VAL A 15 20.66 -1.74 6.61
CA VAL A 15 19.95 -1.12 5.48
C VAL A 15 18.64 -1.86 5.18
N ALA A 16 18.66 -3.19 5.21
CA ALA A 16 17.47 -4.02 5.00
C ALA A 16 16.42 -3.79 6.11
N ALA A 17 16.86 -3.75 7.37
CA ALA A 17 16.01 -3.45 8.52
C ALA A 17 15.42 -2.03 8.41
N PHE A 18 16.23 -1.03 8.05
CA PHE A 18 15.77 0.34 7.86
C PHE A 18 14.70 0.43 6.76
N LEU A 19 14.93 -0.18 5.59
CA LEU A 19 13.94 -0.22 4.51
C LEU A 19 12.63 -0.89 4.94
N ALA A 20 12.71 -2.01 5.66
CA ALA A 20 11.52 -2.70 6.18
C ALA A 20 10.77 -1.86 7.22
N LEU A 21 11.47 -1.12 8.07
CA LEU A 21 10.86 -0.20 9.04
C LEU A 21 10.26 1.03 8.38
N VAL A 22 10.89 1.58 7.33
CA VAL A 22 10.32 2.65 6.52
C VAL A 22 9.02 2.18 5.86
N TRP A 23 9.03 0.97 5.30
CA TRP A 23 7.83 0.36 4.73
C TRP A 23 6.73 0.21 5.79
N LEU A 24 7.05 -0.37 6.95
CA LEU A 24 6.11 -0.47 8.06
C LEU A 24 5.57 0.91 8.48
N GLY A 25 6.42 1.93 8.51
CA GLY A 25 6.03 3.31 8.83
C GLY A 25 5.02 3.89 7.84
N PHE A 26 5.20 3.66 6.53
CA PHE A 26 4.23 4.07 5.52
C PHE A 26 2.87 3.39 5.72
N VAL A 27 2.86 2.08 5.99
CA VAL A 27 1.63 1.32 6.26
C VAL A 27 0.91 1.87 7.49
N LEU A 28 1.62 2.07 8.60
CA LEU A 28 1.03 2.61 9.83
C LEU A 28 0.52 4.05 9.67
N ALA A 29 1.26 4.90 8.96
CA ALA A 29 0.87 6.29 8.73
C ALA A 29 -0.39 6.41 7.87
N ILE A 30 -0.45 5.71 6.74
CA ILE A 30 -1.53 5.84 5.75
C ILE A 30 -2.72 4.94 6.10
N SER A 31 -2.47 3.67 6.39
CA SER A 31 -3.55 2.68 6.60
C SER A 31 -4.17 2.77 7.98
N CYS A 32 -3.39 3.04 9.04
CA CYS A 32 -3.95 3.21 10.38
C CYS A 32 -4.35 4.67 10.63
N THR A 33 -3.38 5.60 10.62
CA THR A 33 -3.61 6.96 11.11
C THR A 33 -4.50 7.77 10.17
N GLU A 34 -4.08 7.91 8.92
CA GLU A 34 -4.77 8.77 7.95
C GLU A 34 -6.16 8.23 7.60
N SER A 35 -6.28 6.92 7.39
CA SER A 35 -7.55 6.27 7.06
C SER A 35 -8.59 6.37 8.15
N TRP A 36 -8.19 6.29 9.42
CA TRP A 36 -9.11 6.47 10.53
C TRP A 36 -9.45 7.95 10.76
N LEU A 37 -8.47 8.85 10.66
CA LEU A 37 -8.64 10.26 10.98
C LEU A 37 -9.47 11.02 9.94
N LYS A 38 -9.35 10.69 8.64
CA LYS A 38 -10.07 11.42 7.57
C LYS A 38 -11.59 11.32 7.67
N PHE A 39 -12.11 10.21 8.20
CA PHE A 39 -13.56 10.03 8.43
C PHE A 39 -14.06 10.66 9.73
N ARG A 40 -13.16 11.16 10.58
CA ARG A 40 -13.49 11.80 11.86
C ARG A 40 -13.51 13.33 11.76
N ALA A 41 -13.08 13.88 10.62
CA ALA A 41 -13.12 15.31 10.37
C ALA A 41 -14.58 15.80 10.21
N PRO A 42 -15.05 16.76 11.04
CA PRO A 42 -16.46 17.15 11.10
C PRO A 42 -16.95 17.88 9.84
N PHE A 43 -16.04 18.51 9.10
CA PHE A 43 -16.36 19.29 7.90
C PHE A 43 -15.99 18.58 6.59
N MET A 44 -15.55 17.31 6.66
CA MET A 44 -15.16 16.57 5.47
C MET A 44 -16.34 15.72 4.95
N PRO A 45 -16.86 15.97 3.74
CA PRO A 45 -17.89 15.13 3.15
C PRO A 45 -17.37 13.70 2.94
N ARG A 46 -18.24 12.72 3.14
CA ARG A 46 -17.90 11.29 3.03
C ARG A 46 -17.35 10.91 1.66
N HIS A 47 -17.97 11.39 0.59
CA HIS A 47 -17.53 11.12 -0.78
C HIS A 47 -16.12 11.64 -1.05
N LEU A 48 -15.78 12.82 -0.51
CA LEU A 48 -14.44 13.40 -0.65
C LEU A 48 -13.39 12.60 0.12
N ALA A 49 -13.72 12.15 1.34
CA ALA A 49 -12.84 11.27 2.12
C ALA A 49 -12.60 9.92 1.42
N LEU A 50 -13.61 9.35 0.76
CA LEU A 50 -13.49 8.11 -0.01
C LEU A 50 -12.64 8.30 -1.28
N ASP A 51 -12.86 9.39 -2.01
CA ASP A 51 -12.11 9.74 -3.23
C ASP A 51 -10.61 9.98 -2.93
N LEU A 52 -10.34 10.69 -1.83
CA LEU A 52 -8.99 10.87 -1.31
C LEU A 52 -8.39 9.52 -0.89
N GLY A 53 -9.16 8.69 -0.18
CA GLY A 53 -8.74 7.37 0.25
C GLY A 53 -8.28 6.48 -0.90
N ARG A 54 -9.10 6.28 -1.93
CA ARG A 54 -8.70 5.42 -3.08
C ARG A 54 -7.41 5.90 -3.73
N THR A 55 -7.22 7.21 -3.84
CA THR A 55 -6.05 7.82 -4.50
C THR A 55 -4.79 7.62 -3.65
N MET A 56 -4.88 7.82 -2.34
CA MET A 56 -3.75 7.65 -1.44
C MET A 56 -3.38 6.18 -1.24
N PHE A 57 -4.35 5.27 -1.23
CA PHE A 57 -4.07 3.83 -1.22
C PHE A 57 -3.41 3.34 -2.53
N ALA A 58 -3.78 3.90 -3.69
CA ALA A 58 -3.09 3.62 -4.95
C ALA A 58 -1.62 4.06 -4.92
N ALA A 59 -1.37 5.26 -4.37
CA ALA A 59 -0.02 5.78 -4.17
C ALA A 59 0.77 4.93 -3.17
N LEU A 60 0.16 4.56 -2.04
CA LEU A 60 0.77 3.65 -1.05
C LEU A 60 1.18 2.35 -1.74
N ASN A 61 0.28 1.68 -2.44
CA ASN A 61 0.56 0.43 -3.14
C ASN A 61 1.76 0.56 -4.11
N SER A 62 1.91 1.70 -4.78
CA SER A 62 3.06 1.98 -5.64
C SER A 62 4.38 2.10 -4.86
N VAL A 63 4.34 2.79 -3.70
CA VAL A 63 5.48 2.90 -2.77
C VAL A 63 5.84 1.53 -2.20
N GLU A 64 4.86 0.72 -1.83
CA GLU A 64 5.06 -0.64 -1.30
C GLU A 64 5.77 -1.54 -2.31
N ILE A 65 5.34 -1.50 -3.58
CA ILE A 65 6.02 -2.22 -4.67
C ILE A 65 7.45 -1.71 -4.82
N GLY A 66 7.67 -0.40 -4.79
CA GLY A 66 9.01 0.19 -4.87
C GLY A 66 9.95 -0.27 -3.74
N LEU A 67 9.46 -0.27 -2.50
CA LEU A 67 10.20 -0.75 -1.33
C LEU A 67 10.45 -2.26 -1.39
N CYS A 68 9.47 -3.04 -1.87
CA CYS A 68 9.61 -4.47 -2.10
C CYS A 68 10.74 -4.76 -3.10
N VAL A 69 10.75 -4.06 -4.24
CA VAL A 69 11.79 -4.18 -5.26
C VAL A 69 13.15 -3.75 -4.68
N GLY A 70 13.19 -2.66 -3.91
CA GLY A 70 14.41 -2.21 -3.23
C GLY A 70 15.02 -3.27 -2.30
N LEU A 71 14.19 -3.97 -1.53
CA LEU A 71 14.63 -5.07 -0.67
C LEU A 71 15.15 -6.27 -1.48
N TRP A 72 14.51 -6.62 -2.60
CA TRP A 72 15.02 -7.66 -3.50
C TRP A 72 16.37 -7.29 -4.11
N VAL A 73 16.52 -6.05 -4.59
CA VAL A 73 17.78 -5.53 -5.12
C VAL A 73 18.87 -5.67 -4.06
N LEU A 74 18.63 -5.17 -2.85
CA LEU A 74 19.59 -5.29 -1.74
C LEU A 74 19.97 -6.75 -1.45
N HIS A 75 18.98 -7.65 -1.45
CA HIS A 75 19.20 -9.07 -1.24
C HIS A 75 20.07 -9.69 -2.36
N PHE A 76 19.78 -9.41 -3.63
CA PHE A 76 20.54 -9.94 -4.77
C PHE A 76 21.99 -9.46 -4.83
N PHE A 77 22.25 -8.20 -4.46
CA PHE A 77 23.60 -7.63 -4.58
C PHE A 77 24.52 -8.00 -3.42
N VAL A 78 23.97 -8.42 -2.27
CA VAL A 78 24.75 -8.47 -1.03
C VAL A 78 24.57 -9.75 -0.21
N SER A 79 23.48 -10.51 -0.39
CA SER A 79 23.24 -11.70 0.45
C SER A 79 24.01 -12.93 -0.04
N SER A 80 24.60 -13.66 0.91
CA SER A 80 25.18 -15.00 0.68
C SER A 80 24.07 -16.04 0.65
N ALA A 81 24.27 -17.14 -0.09
CA ALA A 81 23.25 -18.15 -0.46
C ALA A 81 22.54 -18.89 0.71
N GLN A 82 22.78 -18.51 1.97
CA GLN A 82 22.30 -19.19 3.17
C GLN A 82 21.58 -18.24 4.15
N ASP A 83 20.87 -17.24 3.63
CA ASP A 83 20.07 -16.31 4.42
C ASP A 83 18.64 -16.85 4.64
N ASN A 84 18.32 -17.20 5.89
CA ASN A 84 16.98 -17.68 6.27
C ASN A 84 15.91 -16.56 6.20
N ALA A 85 16.27 -15.31 5.88
CA ALA A 85 15.34 -14.20 5.72
C ALA A 85 14.59 -14.15 4.40
N VAL A 86 15.05 -14.90 3.38
CA VAL A 86 14.45 -14.87 2.04
C VAL A 86 12.98 -15.22 2.05
N TRP A 87 12.57 -16.22 2.85
CA TRP A 87 11.18 -16.63 2.92
C TRP A 87 10.25 -15.50 3.37
N ARG A 88 10.69 -14.65 4.32
CA ARG A 88 9.92 -13.47 4.77
C ARG A 88 9.74 -12.46 3.65
N LEU A 89 10.78 -12.23 2.84
CA LEU A 89 10.72 -11.35 1.69
C LEU A 89 9.80 -11.91 0.59
N VAL A 90 9.91 -13.21 0.27
CA VAL A 90 9.00 -13.90 -0.67
C VAL A 90 7.56 -13.79 -0.20
N PHE A 91 7.31 -14.01 1.08
CA PHE A 91 5.97 -13.92 1.65
C PHE A 91 5.40 -12.50 1.62
N ALA A 92 6.18 -11.49 1.99
CA ALA A 92 5.78 -10.09 1.88
C ALA A 92 5.50 -9.70 0.41
N SER A 93 6.34 -10.15 -0.52
CA SER A 93 6.16 -9.92 -1.96
C SER A 93 4.87 -10.54 -2.48
N PHE A 94 4.56 -11.77 -2.04
CA PHE A 94 3.32 -12.45 -2.37
C PHE A 94 2.10 -11.66 -1.86
N LEU A 95 2.12 -11.21 -0.61
CA LEU A 95 1.03 -10.42 -0.04
C LEU A 95 0.79 -9.12 -0.83
N VAL A 96 1.86 -8.39 -1.16
CA VAL A 96 1.78 -7.15 -1.93
C VAL A 96 1.29 -7.40 -3.35
N GLY A 97 1.76 -8.48 -4.00
CA GLY A 97 1.30 -8.87 -5.32
C GLY A 97 -0.20 -9.19 -5.34
N VAL A 98 -0.70 -9.95 -4.37
CA VAL A 98 -2.13 -10.25 -4.24
C VAL A 98 -2.94 -9.00 -3.89
N GLN A 99 -2.41 -8.13 -3.04
CA GLN A 99 -3.03 -6.85 -2.70
C GLN A 99 -3.16 -5.95 -3.93
N ALA A 100 -2.08 -5.71 -4.66
CA ALA A 100 -2.03 -4.85 -5.82
C ALA A 100 -2.86 -5.39 -7.00
N ALA A 101 -2.74 -6.68 -7.32
CA ALA A 101 -3.32 -7.26 -8.53
C ALA A 101 -4.80 -7.66 -8.36
N TRP A 102 -5.23 -8.00 -7.15
CA TRP A 102 -6.55 -8.59 -6.94
C TRP A 102 -7.43 -7.84 -5.93
N LEU A 103 -6.94 -7.60 -4.72
CA LEU A 103 -7.76 -6.99 -3.68
C LEU A 103 -8.02 -5.50 -3.93
N PHE A 104 -6.99 -4.76 -4.33
CA PHE A 104 -7.06 -3.32 -4.55
C PHE A 104 -8.07 -2.93 -5.65
N PRO A 105 -8.07 -3.55 -6.86
CA PRO A 105 -9.06 -3.25 -7.88
C PRO A 105 -10.51 -3.47 -7.42
N LYS A 106 -10.74 -4.47 -6.55
CA LYS A 106 -12.08 -4.75 -5.99
C LYS A 106 -12.49 -3.71 -4.95
N LEU A 107 -11.55 -3.22 -4.15
CA LEU A 107 -11.78 -2.13 -3.20
C LEU A 107 -12.06 -0.81 -3.92
N GLU A 108 -11.28 -0.49 -4.95
CA GLU A 108 -11.46 0.71 -5.75
C GLU A 108 -12.83 0.72 -6.42
N LEU A 109 -13.23 -0.39 -7.04
CA LEU A 109 -14.57 -0.52 -7.60
C LEU A 109 -15.66 -0.29 -6.54
N THR A 110 -15.50 -0.87 -5.35
CA THR A 110 -16.46 -0.66 -4.25
C THR A 110 -16.55 0.82 -3.85
N ALA A 111 -15.42 1.53 -3.85
CA ALA A 111 -15.38 2.97 -3.59
C ALA A 111 -16.07 3.75 -4.73
N GLU A 112 -15.86 3.39 -5.99
CA GLU A 112 -16.54 4.00 -7.16
C GLU A 112 -18.07 3.85 -7.07
N PHE A 113 -18.60 2.71 -6.62
CA PHE A 113 -20.04 2.54 -6.39
C PHE A 113 -20.59 3.56 -5.38
N VAL A 114 -19.92 3.69 -4.23
CA VAL A 114 -20.36 4.61 -3.17
C VAL A 114 -20.18 6.06 -3.62
N LEU A 115 -19.08 6.36 -4.32
CA LEU A 115 -18.79 7.70 -4.83
C LEU A 115 -19.82 8.11 -5.89
N TYR A 116 -20.18 7.22 -6.81
CA TYR A 116 -21.22 7.48 -7.81
C TYR A 116 -22.60 7.71 -7.16
N GLU A 117 -22.97 6.90 -6.15
CA GLU A 117 -24.23 7.07 -5.42
C GLU A 117 -24.34 8.44 -4.74
N GLU A 118 -23.24 8.98 -4.22
CA GLU A 118 -23.20 10.29 -3.58
C GLU A 118 -23.11 11.44 -4.60
N LEU A 119 -22.29 11.30 -5.64
CA LEU A 119 -22.05 12.36 -6.62
C LEU A 119 -23.21 12.55 -7.61
N LYS A 120 -24.05 11.53 -7.85
CA LYS A 120 -25.22 11.66 -8.73
C LYS A 120 -26.25 12.70 -8.23
N GLU A 121 -26.22 13.00 -6.93
CA GLU A 121 -27.12 13.95 -6.29
C GLU A 121 -26.57 15.38 -6.29
N LEU A 122 -25.28 15.55 -6.63
CA LEU A 122 -24.66 16.87 -6.73
C LEU A 122 -24.98 17.54 -8.07
N ASP A 123 -25.01 18.86 -8.04
CA ASP A 123 -25.18 19.72 -9.21
C ASP A 123 -24.00 19.55 -10.18
N VAL A 124 -24.21 18.72 -11.20
CA VAL A 124 -23.21 18.33 -12.21
C VAL A 124 -22.69 19.55 -12.98
N ASP A 125 -23.47 20.63 -13.08
CA ASP A 125 -23.09 21.81 -13.86
C ASP A 125 -21.91 22.57 -13.26
N LYS A 126 -21.70 22.44 -11.94
CA LYS A 126 -20.56 23.03 -11.23
C LYS A 126 -19.25 22.25 -11.38
N LEU A 127 -19.29 21.04 -11.92
CA LEU A 127 -18.11 20.20 -12.07
C LEU A 127 -17.21 20.64 -13.24
N SER A 128 -15.90 20.54 -13.03
CA SER A 128 -14.90 20.66 -14.09
C SER A 128 -15.14 19.61 -15.19
N PHE A 129 -14.72 19.89 -16.42
CA PHE A 129 -14.76 18.94 -17.53
C PHE A 129 -14.11 17.59 -17.17
N ASN A 130 -12.95 17.61 -16.51
CA ASN A 130 -12.26 16.38 -16.08
C ASN A 130 -13.08 15.58 -15.06
N GLN A 131 -13.75 16.26 -14.13
CA GLN A 131 -14.61 15.62 -13.13
C GLN A 131 -15.87 15.02 -13.79
N LYS A 132 -16.45 15.70 -14.79
CA LYS A 132 -17.57 15.19 -15.58
C LYS A 132 -17.18 13.92 -16.35
N MET A 133 -15.99 13.90 -16.96
CA MET A 133 -15.46 12.71 -17.63
C MET A 133 -15.30 11.53 -16.67
N GLN A 134 -14.64 11.75 -15.52
CA GLN A 134 -14.45 10.69 -14.51
C GLN A 134 -15.78 10.17 -13.95
N LEU A 135 -16.76 11.05 -13.73
CA LEU A 135 -18.10 10.64 -13.33
C LEU A 135 -18.80 9.79 -14.41
N GLY A 136 -18.57 10.09 -15.69
CA GLY A 136 -19.02 9.28 -16.82
C GLY A 136 -18.41 7.88 -16.83
N GLU A 137 -17.10 7.77 -16.61
CA GLU A 137 -16.41 6.48 -16.51
C GLU A 137 -16.89 5.65 -15.32
N MET A 138 -17.02 6.26 -14.14
CA MET A 138 -17.55 5.61 -12.93
C MET A 138 -18.96 5.09 -13.16
N ARG A 139 -19.84 5.89 -13.79
CA ARG A 139 -21.20 5.48 -14.16
C ARG A 139 -21.20 4.22 -15.03
N HIS A 140 -20.36 4.19 -16.06
CA HIS A 140 -20.26 3.04 -16.97
C HIS A 140 -19.80 1.78 -16.23
N LYS A 141 -18.77 1.89 -15.37
CA LYS A 141 -18.28 0.76 -14.55
C LYS A 141 -19.36 0.25 -13.58
N VAL A 142 -20.05 1.16 -12.89
CA VAL A 142 -21.12 0.86 -11.93
C VAL A 142 -22.33 0.19 -12.61
N GLN A 143 -22.62 0.52 -13.87
CA GLN A 143 -23.72 -0.08 -14.63
C GLN A 143 -23.40 -1.49 -15.15
N ILE A 144 -22.13 -1.79 -15.43
CA ILE A 144 -21.72 -3.06 -16.05
C ILE A 144 -21.28 -4.09 -15.02
N GLN A 145 -20.64 -3.63 -13.94
CA GLN A 145 -20.09 -4.53 -12.92
C GLN A 145 -21.06 -4.67 -11.74
N ASN A 146 -20.89 -5.75 -10.98
CA ASN A 146 -21.61 -5.93 -9.72
C ASN A 146 -20.79 -5.37 -8.56
N LYS A 147 -21.49 -4.82 -7.56
CA LYS A 147 -20.86 -4.34 -6.33
C LYS A 147 -20.10 -5.49 -5.64
N PRO A 148 -18.78 -5.36 -5.41
CA PRO A 148 -18.00 -6.39 -4.74
C PRO A 148 -18.49 -6.63 -3.30
N ALA A 149 -18.30 -7.87 -2.81
CA ALA A 149 -18.65 -8.22 -1.45
C ALA A 149 -17.75 -7.50 -0.42
N LYS A 150 -18.31 -7.13 0.73
CA LYS A 150 -17.54 -6.54 1.85
C LYS A 150 -16.40 -7.44 2.37
N PHE A 151 -16.47 -8.73 2.06
CA PHE A 151 -15.42 -9.70 2.39
C PHE A 151 -14.04 -9.30 1.86
N TYR A 152 -13.96 -8.68 0.67
CA TYR A 152 -12.66 -8.24 0.10
C TYR A 152 -11.98 -7.18 0.97
N HIS A 153 -12.74 -6.32 1.64
CA HIS A 153 -12.18 -5.35 2.58
C HIS A 153 -11.58 -6.03 3.81
N MET A 154 -12.31 -6.98 4.40
CA MET A 154 -11.82 -7.74 5.55
C MET A 154 -10.56 -8.56 5.19
N LEU A 155 -10.54 -9.14 3.99
CA LEU A 155 -9.37 -9.87 3.50
C LEU A 155 -8.16 -8.95 3.28
N TYR A 156 -8.37 -7.74 2.73
CA TYR A 156 -7.30 -6.76 2.56
C TYR A 156 -6.74 -6.29 3.91
N THR A 157 -7.60 -5.98 4.88
CA THR A 157 -7.17 -5.61 6.24
C THR A 157 -6.41 -6.75 6.92
N GLY A 158 -6.86 -8.00 6.77
CA GLY A 158 -6.14 -9.16 7.28
C GLY A 158 -4.75 -9.33 6.64
N ALA A 159 -4.66 -9.17 5.32
CA ALA A 159 -3.40 -9.22 4.59
C ALA A 159 -2.44 -8.08 5.00
N GLU A 160 -2.96 -6.88 5.29
CA GLU A 160 -2.20 -5.77 5.85
C GLU A 160 -1.59 -6.09 7.21
N VAL A 161 -2.39 -6.64 8.14
CA VAL A 161 -1.90 -7.04 9.46
C VAL A 161 -0.79 -8.09 9.33
N LEU A 162 -0.99 -9.07 8.46
CA LEU A 162 -0.01 -10.12 8.22
C LEU A 162 1.28 -9.59 7.59
N LYS A 163 1.17 -8.64 6.67
CA LYS A 163 2.31 -7.91 6.07
C LYS A 163 3.08 -7.13 7.14
N MET A 164 2.40 -6.41 8.03
CA MET A 164 3.04 -5.69 9.13
C MET A 164 3.83 -6.64 10.05
N ILE A 165 3.24 -7.77 10.45
CA ILE A 165 3.94 -8.78 11.26
C ILE A 165 5.18 -9.32 10.53
N THR A 166 5.05 -9.58 9.23
CA THR A 166 6.15 -10.07 8.40
C THR A 166 7.29 -9.06 8.33
N LEU A 167 6.99 -7.77 8.12
CA LEU A 167 7.98 -6.69 8.06
C LEU A 167 8.69 -6.49 9.39
N VAL A 168 7.95 -6.53 10.52
CA VAL A 168 8.54 -6.47 11.86
C VAL A 168 9.47 -7.65 12.09
N SER A 169 9.04 -8.87 11.77
CA SER A 169 9.86 -10.08 11.91
C SER A 169 11.13 -10.01 11.04
N PHE A 170 11.01 -9.50 9.81
CA PHE A 170 12.14 -9.29 8.91
C PHE A 170 13.13 -8.27 9.46
N ALA A 171 12.66 -7.12 9.94
CA ALA A 171 13.52 -6.08 10.51
C ALA A 171 14.22 -6.56 11.79
N LEU A 172 13.51 -7.24 12.70
CA LEU A 172 14.09 -7.76 13.94
C LEU A 172 15.18 -8.80 13.69
N HIS A 173 15.02 -9.65 12.68
CA HIS A 173 16.04 -10.63 12.32
C HIS A 173 17.39 -9.97 12.01
N PHE A 174 17.39 -8.95 11.15
CA PHE A 174 18.61 -8.23 10.81
C PHE A 174 19.14 -7.37 11.96
N LEU A 175 18.26 -6.78 12.78
CA LEU A 175 18.69 -5.99 13.94
C LEU A 175 19.39 -6.85 15.01
N MET A 176 18.95 -8.10 15.20
CA MET A 176 19.57 -9.03 16.14
C MET A 176 20.93 -9.58 15.67
N GLU A 177 21.20 -9.53 14.36
CA GLU A 177 22.47 -9.97 13.78
C GLU A 177 23.55 -8.87 13.77
N ILE A 178 23.20 -7.62 14.10
CA ILE A 178 24.16 -6.53 14.22
C ILE A 178 24.97 -6.72 15.53
N PRO A 179 26.30 -6.91 15.47
CA PRO A 179 27.11 -7.00 16.67
C PRO A 179 27.02 -5.69 17.48
N ALA A 180 26.87 -5.83 18.80
CA ALA A 180 26.74 -4.73 19.77
C ALA A 180 28.03 -3.93 19.95
#